data_AF-A0A793MBH8-F1
#
_entry.id   AF-A0A793MBH8-F1
#
_cell.length_a   1.000
_cell.length_b   1.000
_cell.length_c   1.000
_cell.angle_alpha   90.00
_cell.angle_beta   90.00
_cell.angle_gamma   90.00
#
_symmetry.space_group_name_H-M   'P 1'
#
loop_
_entity.id
_entity.type
_entity.pdbx_description
1 polymer ?
#
loop_
_entity_poly.entity_id
_entity_poly.type
_entity_poly.pdbx_seq_one_letter_code
_entity_poly.pdbx_strand_id
1 'polypeptide(L)'
;MFCVYQKREIVVDADYDYDRIVWVDEDGNEANKLQSRRLELLHENFREPPEKWRRVAVKDIDEFVTCCFTEQGCKDYLAVNGHNLRLPFIYVKSGFRNAEYIGIRNWLAGIRIKGE
;
A
#
# COMPACT_ATOMS: atom_id res chain seq x y z
N MET A 1 9.66 -14.46 8.01
CA MET A 1 9.03 -14.63 6.68
C MET A 1 9.15 -13.30 5.97
N PHE A 2 9.45 -13.31 4.67
CA PHE A 2 9.53 -12.09 3.89
C PHE A 2 8.22 -11.93 3.13
N CYS A 3 7.67 -10.72 3.12
CA CYS A 3 6.42 -10.42 2.47
C CYS A 3 6.64 -9.29 1.48
N VAL A 4 6.10 -9.43 0.28
CA VAL A 4 5.97 -8.34 -0.67
C VAL A 4 4.66 -7.62 -0.37
N TYR A 5 4.77 -6.33 -0.14
CA TYR A 5 3.64 -5.41 -0.05
C TYR A 5 3.67 -4.43 -1.22
N GLN A 6 2.53 -3.83 -1.51
CA GLN A 6 2.43 -2.68 -2.40
C GLN A 6 1.66 -1.55 -1.72
N LYS A 7 1.88 -0.31 -2.17
CA LYS A 7 1.12 0.84 -1.68
C LYS A 7 -0.20 0.91 -2.43
N ARG A 8 -1.30 1.03 -1.67
CA ARG A 8 -2.64 1.25 -2.22
C ARG A 8 -3.27 2.45 -1.54
N GLU A 9 -3.81 3.36 -2.33
CA GLU A 9 -4.60 4.47 -1.81
C GLU A 9 -6.03 3.98 -1.52
N ILE A 10 -6.54 4.37 -0.36
CA ILE A 10 -7.94 4.19 0.00
C ILE A 10 -8.55 5.52 0.42
N VAL A 11 -9.84 5.67 0.15
CA VAL A 11 -10.63 6.78 0.70
C VAL A 11 -10.95 6.45 2.15
N VAL A 12 -10.70 7.39 3.04
CA VAL A 12 -11.00 7.30 4.46
C VAL A 12 -11.86 8.48 4.87
N ASP A 13 -12.43 8.38 6.07
CA ASP A 13 -13.12 9.50 6.69
C ASP A 13 -12.11 10.57 7.14
N ALA A 14 -12.45 11.85 6.94
CA ALA A 14 -11.60 12.98 7.26
C ALA A 14 -11.45 13.24 8.77
N ASP A 15 -12.31 12.64 9.61
CA ASP A 15 -12.20 12.74 11.07
C ASP A 15 -11.27 11.67 11.67
N TYR A 16 -10.75 10.76 10.84
CA TYR A 16 -9.84 9.69 11.25
C TYR A 16 -8.40 9.92 10.75
N ASP A 17 -7.53 8.92 10.90
CA ASP A 17 -6.13 9.00 10.49
C ASP A 17 -5.97 8.90 8.96
N TYR A 18 -5.66 10.03 8.32
CA TYR A 18 -5.43 10.18 6.88
C TYR A 18 -4.06 10.82 6.58
N ASP A 19 -3.52 10.58 5.39
CA ASP A 19 -2.23 11.15 4.97
C ASP A 19 -2.39 12.48 4.23
N ARG A 20 -3.44 12.60 3.41
CA ARG A 20 -3.74 13.84 2.66
C ARG A 20 -5.23 14.00 2.37
N ILE A 21 -5.63 15.23 2.07
CA ILE A 21 -6.95 15.55 1.55
C ILE A 21 -6.80 16.00 0.10
N VAL A 22 -7.65 15.45 -0.77
CA VAL A 22 -7.67 15.79 -2.19
C VAL A 22 -9.08 16.12 -2.64
N TRP A 23 -9.14 16.94 -3.68
CA TRP A 23 -10.38 17.19 -4.41
C TRP A 23 -10.38 16.29 -5.65
N VAL A 24 -11.45 15.53 -5.82
CA VAL A 24 -11.64 14.61 -6.95
C VAL A 24 -12.89 14.99 -7.71
N ASP A 25 -12.84 14.88 -9.03
CA ASP A 25 -14.02 15.05 -9.86
C ASP A 25 -14.90 13.78 -9.88
N GLU A 26 -15.98 13.80 -10.67
CA GLU A 26 -16.88 12.66 -10.87
C GLU A 26 -16.15 11.47 -11.53
N ASP A 27 -15.20 11.75 -12.42
CA ASP A 27 -14.41 10.77 -13.16
C ASP A 27 -13.26 10.17 -12.32
N GLY A 28 -12.98 10.74 -11.14
CA GLY A 28 -11.94 10.29 -10.21
C GLY A 28 -10.58 10.95 -10.44
N ASN A 29 -10.50 12.03 -11.22
CA ASN A 29 -9.26 12.79 -11.41
C ASN A 29 -9.03 13.74 -10.23
N GLU A 30 -7.81 13.74 -9.69
CA GLU A 30 -7.40 14.68 -8.65
C GLU A 30 -7.20 16.09 -9.21
N ALA A 31 -7.68 17.10 -8.48
CA ALA A 31 -7.48 18.50 -8.82
C ALA A 31 -5.99 18.86 -8.80
N ASN A 32 -5.55 19.66 -9.78
CA ASN A 32 -4.21 20.22 -9.74
C ASN A 32 -4.05 21.25 -8.60
N LYS A 33 -2.81 21.66 -8.29
CA LYS A 33 -2.51 22.55 -7.15
C LYS A 33 -3.32 23.86 -7.14
N LEU A 34 -3.50 24.48 -8.30
CA LEU A 34 -4.21 25.76 -8.41
C LEU A 34 -5.72 25.56 -8.19
N GLN A 35 -6.29 24.52 -8.80
CA GLN A 35 -7.71 24.16 -8.66
C GLN A 35 -8.03 23.75 -7.22
N SER A 36 -7.21 22.88 -6.63
CA SER A 36 -7.33 22.44 -5.23
C SER A 36 -7.36 23.63 -4.28
N ARG A 37 -6.43 24.60 -4.43
CA ARG A 37 -6.42 25.82 -3.61
C ARG A 37 -7.70 26.64 -3.74
N ARG A 38 -8.25 26.75 -4.94
CA ARG A 38 -9.50 27.48 -5.18
C ARG A 38 -10.70 26.77 -4.54
N LEU A 39 -10.77 25.45 -4.65
CA LEU A 39 -11.83 24.64 -4.05
C LEU A 39 -11.76 24.67 -2.51
N GLU A 40 -10.56 24.62 -1.95
CA GLU A 40 -10.38 24.72 -0.50
C GLU A 40 -10.86 26.08 0.03
N LEU A 41 -10.54 27.18 -0.67
CA LEU A 41 -11.06 28.51 -0.31
C LEU A 41 -12.60 28.57 -0.37
N LEU A 42 -13.25 27.88 -1.32
CA LEU A 42 -14.71 27.83 -1.36
C LEU A 42 -15.27 27.08 -0.15
N HIS A 43 -14.66 25.95 0.18
CA HIS A 43 -15.03 25.12 1.32
C HIS A 43 -14.86 25.85 2.66
N GLU A 44 -13.71 26.51 2.88
CA GLU A 44 -13.44 27.30 4.10
C GLU A 44 -14.42 28.47 4.27
N ASN A 45 -14.86 29.07 3.17
CA ASN A 45 -15.85 30.14 3.19
C ASN A 45 -17.30 29.62 3.29
N PHE A 46 -17.50 28.34 3.61
CA PHE A 46 -18.80 27.67 3.70
C PHE A 46 -19.66 27.85 2.44
N ARG A 47 -19.02 27.96 1.28
CA ARG A 47 -19.71 27.98 -0.02
C ARG A 47 -19.84 26.55 -0.52
N GLU A 48 -20.95 26.27 -1.21
CA GLU A 48 -21.09 24.99 -1.90
C GLU A 48 -19.97 24.83 -2.93
N PRO A 49 -19.15 23.76 -2.81
CA PRO A 49 -18.21 23.43 -3.88
C PRO A 49 -19.01 23.10 -5.15
N PRO A 50 -18.43 23.31 -6.35
CA PRO A 50 -19.13 22.98 -7.59
C PRO A 50 -19.56 21.51 -7.57
N GLU A 51 -20.77 21.20 -8.05
CA GLU A 51 -21.43 19.88 -7.91
C GLU A 51 -20.55 18.68 -8.30
N LYS A 52 -19.60 18.89 -9.20
CA LYS A 52 -18.72 17.85 -9.74
C LYS A 52 -17.50 17.53 -8.88
N TRP A 53 -17.24 18.30 -7.83
CA TRP A 53 -16.04 18.16 -7.03
C TRP A 53 -16.36 17.70 -5.61
N ARG A 54 -15.67 16.65 -5.19
CA ARG A 54 -15.79 16.04 -3.87
C ARG A 54 -14.46 16.13 -3.14
N ARG A 55 -14.52 16.57 -1.89
CA ARG A 55 -13.38 16.63 -0.97
C ARG A 55 -13.29 15.30 -0.25
N VAL A 56 -12.18 14.58 -0.40
CA VAL A 56 -12.00 13.26 0.23
C VAL A 56 -10.66 13.19 0.96
N ALA A 57 -10.65 12.49 2.09
CA ALA A 57 -9.42 12.13 2.77
C ALA A 57 -8.88 10.81 2.20
N VAL A 58 -7.58 10.73 2.00
CA VAL A 58 -6.89 9.60 1.38
C VAL A 58 -5.78 9.13 2.28
N LYS A 59 -5.61 7.80 2.32
CA LYS A 59 -4.54 7.14 3.04
C LYS A 59 -3.82 6.12 2.15
N ASP A 60 -2.51 6.10 2.23
CA ASP A 60 -1.66 5.08 1.65
C ASP A 60 -1.53 3.91 2.64
N ILE A 61 -2.10 2.75 2.28
CA ILE A 61 -2.00 1.53 3.06
C ILE A 61 -1.02 0.54 2.43
N ASP A 62 -0.47 -0.32 3.28
CA ASP A 62 0.36 -1.45 2.86
C ASP A 62 -0.54 -2.65 2.53
N GLU A 63 -0.77 -2.88 1.25
CA GLU A 63 -1.53 -4.02 0.75
C GLU A 63 -0.63 -5.25 0.57
N PHE A 64 -1.02 -6.36 1.18
CA PHE A 64 -0.28 -7.63 1.05
C PHE A 64 -0.41 -8.20 -0.35
N VAL A 65 0.72 -8.56 -0.97
CA VAL A 65 0.77 -9.19 -2.29
C VAL A 65 1.07 -10.68 -2.16
N THR A 66 2.22 -11.02 -1.56
CA THR A 66 2.66 -12.41 -1.41
C THR A 66 3.71 -12.55 -0.31
N CYS A 67 4.02 -13.79 0.09
CA CYS A 67 5.10 -14.08 1.01
C CYS A 67 6.07 -15.13 0.46
N CYS A 68 7.34 -15.00 0.84
CA CYS A 68 8.40 -15.95 0.50
C CYS A 68 9.18 -16.33 1.78
N PHE A 69 9.79 -17.51 1.76
CA PHE A 69 10.59 -18.01 2.89
C PHE A 69 11.95 -17.29 3.01
N THR A 70 12.49 -16.79 1.90
CA THR A 70 13.77 -16.06 1.84
C THR A 70 13.56 -14.67 1.25
N GLU A 71 14.45 -13.73 1.60
CA GLU A 71 14.45 -12.39 1.00
C GLU A 71 14.70 -12.46 -0.51
N GLN A 72 15.60 -13.36 -0.95
CA GLN A 72 15.91 -13.55 -2.36
C GLN A 72 14.68 -13.99 -3.15
N GLY A 73 13.85 -14.89 -2.62
CA GLY A 73 12.60 -15.29 -3.28
C GLY A 73 11.65 -14.12 -3.51
N CYS A 74 11.58 -13.15 -2.58
CA CYS A 74 10.82 -11.92 -2.80
C CYS A 74 11.45 -11.04 -3.89
N LYS A 75 12.78 -10.93 -3.94
CA LYS A 75 13.49 -10.19 -5.00
C LYS A 75 13.24 -10.81 -6.38
N ASP A 76 13.30 -12.13 -6.47
CA ASP A 76 13.06 -12.88 -7.71
C ASP A 76 11.61 -12.69 -8.17
N TYR A 77 10.65 -12.76 -7.24
CA TYR A 77 9.24 -12.46 -7.53
C TYR A 77 9.05 -11.04 -8.07
N LEU A 78 9.69 -10.04 -7.45
CA LEU A 78 9.62 -8.64 -7.87
C LEU A 78 10.30 -8.39 -9.21
N ALA A 79 11.39 -9.09 -9.53
CA ALA A 79 12.06 -9.00 -10.82
C ALA A 79 11.12 -9.41 -11.97
N VAL A 80 10.27 -10.43 -11.74
CA VAL A 80 9.31 -10.92 -12.72
C VAL A 80 8.02 -10.08 -12.74
N ASN A 81 7.44 -9.80 -11.57
CA ASN A 81 6.08 -9.27 -11.44
C ASN A 81 6.01 -7.80 -11.01
N GLY A 82 7.12 -7.18 -10.65
CA GLY A 82 7.15 -5.85 -10.03
C GLY A 82 6.53 -4.74 -10.89
N HIS A 83 6.54 -4.90 -12.21
CA HIS A 83 5.92 -3.96 -13.15
C HIS A 83 4.39 -3.89 -13.04
N ASN A 84 3.75 -4.91 -12.46
CA ASN A 84 2.30 -4.93 -12.21
C ASN A 84 1.92 -4.38 -10.83
N LEU A 85 2.90 -3.97 -10.02
CA LEU A 85 2.69 -3.56 -8.64
C LEU A 85 2.97 -2.06 -8.46
N ARG A 86 2.24 -1.43 -7.54
CA ARG A 86 2.41 0.00 -7.23
C ARG A 86 3.34 0.19 -6.03
N LEU A 87 4.51 0.80 -6.27
CA LEU A 87 5.53 1.07 -5.22
C LEU A 87 5.77 -0.15 -4.30
N PRO A 88 6.11 -1.33 -4.86
CA PRO A 88 6.26 -2.53 -4.07
C PRO A 88 7.49 -2.47 -3.15
N PHE A 89 7.41 -3.10 -1.98
CA PHE A 89 8.50 -3.20 -1.03
C PHE A 89 8.48 -4.53 -0.28
N ILE A 90 9.66 -4.94 0.24
CA ILE A 90 9.81 -6.16 1.02
C ILE A 90 9.75 -5.80 2.51
N TYR A 91 8.85 -6.45 3.23
CA TYR A 91 8.70 -6.33 4.68
C TYR A 91 8.99 -7.67 5.35
N VAL A 92 9.67 -7.63 6.50
CA VAL A 92 9.95 -8.84 7.29
C VAL A 92 8.86 -9.03 8.32
N LYS A 93 7.98 -10.01 8.12
CA LYS A 93 7.08 -10.49 9.18
C LYS A 93 7.87 -11.36 10.15
N SER A 94 7.97 -10.87 11.38
CA SER A 94 8.52 -11.63 12.50
C SER A 94 7.57 -12.75 12.90
N GLY A 95 8.09 -13.96 13.07
CA GLY A 95 7.41 -15.08 13.74
C GLY A 95 7.95 -15.28 15.15
N PHE A 96 8.28 -14.19 15.86
CA PHE A 96 9.00 -14.24 17.14
C PHE A 96 8.31 -15.20 18.12
N ARG A 97 9.05 -16.24 18.54
CA ARG A 97 8.59 -17.32 19.44
C ARG A 97 7.34 -18.08 18.96
N ASN A 98 7.02 -18.01 17.67
CA ASN A 98 5.97 -18.85 17.09
C ASN A 98 6.55 -20.25 16.82
N ALA A 99 6.00 -21.26 17.51
CA ALA A 99 6.48 -22.64 17.44
C ALA A 99 6.37 -23.25 16.03
N GLU A 100 5.31 -22.92 15.29
CA GLU A 100 5.09 -23.41 13.93
C GLU A 100 6.14 -22.85 12.95
N TYR A 101 6.45 -21.56 13.06
CA TYR A 101 7.47 -20.91 12.24
C TYR A 101 8.86 -21.45 12.54
N ILE A 102 9.15 -21.73 13.81
CA ILE A 102 10.40 -22.39 14.20
C ILE A 102 10.46 -23.80 13.59
N GLY A 103 9.36 -24.56 13.67
CA GLY A 103 9.25 -25.89 13.07
C GLY A 103 9.49 -25.88 11.56
N ILE A 104 8.79 -25.01 10.82
CA ILE A 104 8.92 -24.87 9.36
C ILE A 104 10.34 -24.43 8.99
N ARG A 105 10.93 -23.45 9.70
CA ARG A 105 12.29 -23.00 9.44
C ARG A 105 13.30 -24.12 9.64
N ASN A 106 13.21 -24.85 10.75
CA ASN A 106 14.12 -25.95 11.05
C ASN A 106 13.99 -27.08 10.03
N TRP A 107 12.76 -27.36 9.61
CA TRP A 107 12.49 -28.34 8.55
C TRP A 107 13.12 -27.92 7.22
N LEU A 108 12.84 -26.69 6.74
CA LEU A 108 13.41 -26.15 5.50
C LEU A 108 14.95 -26.11 5.52
N ALA A 109 15.57 -25.73 6.65
CA ALA A 109 17.02 -25.73 6.80
C ALA A 109 17.64 -27.14 6.74
N GLY A 110 16.88 -28.18 7.10
CA GLY A 110 17.29 -29.57 7.02
C GLY A 110 17.12 -30.20 5.64
N ILE A 111 16.36 -29.58 4.73
CA ILE A 111 16.21 -30.06 3.35
C ILE A 111 17.51 -29.77 2.60
N ARG A 112 18.28 -30.82 2.32
CA ARG A 112 19.32 -30.74 1.28
C ARG A 112 18.62 -30.66 -0.06
N ILE A 113 18.62 -29.49 -0.68
CA ILE A 113 18.33 -29.38 -2.11
C ILE A 113 19.45 -30.17 -2.79
N LYS A 114 19.16 -31.36 -3.30
CA LYS A 114 20.05 -32.05 -4.24
C LYS A 114 20.10 -31.16 -5.48
N GLY A 115 21.12 -30.31 -5.57
CA GLY A 115 21.48 -29.68 -6.83
C GLY A 115 21.97 -30.76 -7.79
N GLU A 116 21.48 -30.67 -9.02
CA GLU A 116 22.08 -31.30 -10.21
C GLU A 116 23.56 -30.94 -10.36
#